data_AF-A0A3D3K8M9-F1
#
_entry.id   AF-A0A3D3K8M9-F1
#
_cell.length_a   1.000
_cell.length_b   1.000
_cell.length_c   1.000
_cell.angle_alpha   90.00
_cell.angle_beta   90.00
_cell.angle_gamma   90.00
#
_symmetry.space_group_name_H-M   'P 1'
#
loop_
_entity.id
_entity.type
_entity.pdbx_description
1 polymer ?
#
loop_
_entity_poly.entity_id
_entity_poly.type
_entity_poly.pdbx_seq_one_letter_code
_entity_poly.pdbx_strand_id
1 'polypeptide(L)'
;NIMDKAVGSKIADYLIKPVNPNQVLLSIKKNVHQQQLVTEQTTADYRSEFGRLASSLQMAETFADWCTLYRRLTGWEIELETSSDTSIREVLAYQKSEANQAFSKFVRRNYYHWINRRSAETPVMSHTLMRNRIFPVAEENEKTTLLLIDNFRYDQWRAISSLLRGYYDVAQDDFYCAILPTATQYARNAIFAGLMPLAIDKLMPQKWLNDNEDGGKNQYEEEFLRRLMAQNGKTWKCTFDKLVRPEQGRRLVDNIRKVYDADFSVIVYNFLDILSHARTETDIIRELTEDEAAFRSLTRSWFEHSDLYTILKLLSERGHTVVITSDHGTIRVDNPVKVTGDRETSANLRYKTGRNLAYNSREVYEVQRPEDIQLPSGNLSSSYIFAYNTDFLVYNNDANRHIRYYRNTFQHGGISMEEMIVPYIVLKPKQ
;
A
#
# COMPACT_ATOMS: atom_id res chain seq x y z
N ASN A 1 14.06 42.82 12.12
CA ASN A 1 12.75 43.03 12.77
C ASN A 1 12.69 42.19 14.05
N ILE A 2 12.07 42.62 15.15
CA ILE A 2 11.99 41.81 16.40
C ILE A 2 11.16 40.54 16.15
N MET A 3 10.19 40.61 15.23
CA MET A 3 9.45 39.45 14.71
C MET A 3 10.37 38.39 14.07
N ASP A 4 11.36 38.78 13.26
CA ASP A 4 12.26 37.82 12.61
C ASP A 4 13.16 37.08 13.62
N LYS A 5 13.55 37.75 14.71
CA LYS A 5 14.32 37.12 15.80
C LYS A 5 13.47 36.21 16.68
N ALA A 6 12.18 36.48 16.80
CA ALA A 6 11.21 35.68 17.55
C ALA A 6 10.79 34.38 16.83
N VAL A 7 10.88 34.33 15.50
CA VAL A 7 10.65 33.10 14.71
C VAL A 7 11.82 32.11 14.85
N GLY A 8 13.03 32.61 15.13
CA GLY A 8 14.23 31.79 15.33
C GLY A 8 14.34 31.11 16.71
N SER A 9 13.53 31.53 17.69
CA SER A 9 13.41 30.88 19.00
C SER A 9 12.01 30.30 19.14
N LYS A 10 11.86 29.13 19.75
CA LYS A 10 10.58 28.42 19.94
C LYS A 10 9.65 29.19 20.91
N ILE A 11 9.14 30.35 20.52
CA ILE A 11 8.21 31.15 21.33
C ILE A 11 6.80 30.61 21.12
N ALA A 12 6.11 30.30 22.23
CA ALA A 12 4.81 29.63 22.18
C ALA A 12 3.64 30.57 21.83
N ASP A 13 3.71 31.85 22.19
CA ASP A 13 2.76 32.89 21.75
C ASP A 13 3.30 34.31 22.01
N TYR A 14 2.65 35.35 21.48
CA TYR A 14 3.00 36.75 21.73
C TYR A 14 1.78 37.62 22.03
N LEU A 15 1.98 38.63 22.89
CA LEU A 15 0.96 39.63 23.25
C LEU A 15 1.36 40.99 22.70
N ILE A 16 0.42 41.72 22.09
CA ILE A 16 0.64 43.07 21.55
C ILE A 16 0.17 44.10 22.59
N LYS A 17 0.95 45.15 22.83
CA LYS A 17 0.57 46.25 23.71
C LYS A 17 -0.33 47.28 22.99
N PRO A 18 -1.32 47.91 23.66
CA PRO A 18 -1.73 47.65 25.05
C PRO A 18 -2.41 46.28 25.18
N VAL A 19 -2.06 45.55 26.25
CA VAL A 19 -2.47 44.14 26.42
C VAL A 19 -3.98 44.05 26.64
N ASN A 20 -4.67 43.34 25.75
CA ASN A 20 -6.10 43.07 25.88
C ASN A 20 -6.33 41.80 26.72
N PRO A 21 -7.20 41.80 27.75
CA PRO A 21 -7.54 40.60 28.52
C PRO A 21 -7.96 39.40 27.65
N ASN A 22 -8.61 39.63 26.51
CA ASN A 22 -8.96 38.57 25.56
C ASN A 22 -7.73 37.95 24.88
N GLN A 23 -6.68 38.74 24.61
CA GLN A 23 -5.42 38.21 24.09
C GLN A 23 -4.75 37.30 25.12
N VAL A 24 -4.76 37.71 26.41
CA VAL A 24 -4.23 36.89 27.51
C VAL A 24 -5.00 35.57 27.63
N LEU A 25 -6.33 35.62 27.62
CA LEU A 25 -7.18 34.44 27.66
C LEU A 25 -6.95 33.51 26.46
N LEU A 26 -6.84 34.07 25.25
CA LEU A 26 -6.55 33.30 24.03
C LEU A 26 -5.18 32.62 24.10
N SER A 27 -4.15 33.34 24.54
CA SER A 27 -2.81 32.76 24.71
C SER A 27 -2.81 31.67 25.79
N ILE A 28 -3.49 31.87 26.91
CA ILE A 28 -3.62 30.84 27.95
C ILE A 28 -4.38 29.62 27.40
N LYS A 29 -5.54 29.81 26.77
CA LYS A 29 -6.32 28.72 26.17
C LYS A 29 -5.52 27.95 25.12
N LYS A 30 -4.82 28.66 24.24
CA LYS A 30 -4.00 28.08 23.18
C LYS A 30 -2.82 27.28 23.72
N ASN A 31 -2.23 27.68 24.85
CA ASN A 31 -1.05 26.99 25.39
C ASN A 31 -1.39 25.92 26.43
N VAL A 32 -2.45 26.11 27.22
CA VAL A 32 -2.84 25.19 28.31
C VAL A 32 -3.86 24.15 27.83
N HIS A 33 -4.78 24.54 26.96
CA HIS A 33 -5.88 23.68 26.49
C HIS A 33 -5.73 23.25 25.03
N GLN A 34 -4.54 23.40 24.42
CA GLN A 34 -4.34 23.14 23.00
C GLN A 34 -4.82 21.75 22.58
N GLN A 35 -4.37 20.71 23.29
CA GLN A 35 -4.69 19.33 22.97
C GLN A 35 -6.18 19.03 23.16
N GLN A 36 -6.78 19.58 24.21
CA GLN A 36 -8.22 19.43 24.48
C GLN A 36 -9.05 20.11 23.39
N LEU A 37 -8.74 21.36 23.05
CA LEU A 37 -9.45 22.11 22.01
C LEU A 37 -9.33 21.46 20.64
N VAL A 38 -8.14 20.97 20.29
CA VAL A 38 -7.92 20.21 19.04
C VAL A 38 -8.75 18.94 19.06
N THR A 39 -8.74 18.18 20.16
CA THR A 39 -9.51 16.93 20.28
C THR A 39 -11.01 17.16 20.17
N GLU A 40 -11.55 18.17 20.87
CA GLU A 40 -12.97 18.54 20.83
C GLU A 40 -13.40 19.00 19.43
N GLN A 41 -12.58 19.80 18.75
CA GLN A 41 -12.83 20.25 17.39
C GLN A 41 -12.80 19.08 16.39
N THR A 42 -11.73 18.27 16.38
CA THR A 42 -11.61 17.10 15.50
C THR A 42 -12.77 16.11 15.71
N THR A 43 -13.20 15.95 16.96
CA THR A 43 -14.38 15.13 17.32
C THR A 43 -15.68 15.69 16.71
N ALA A 44 -15.91 16.98 16.83
CA ALA A 44 -17.09 17.65 16.26
C ALA A 44 -17.09 17.59 14.73
N ASP A 45 -15.92 17.77 14.11
CA ASP A 45 -15.75 17.70 12.66
C ASP A 45 -16.02 16.28 12.15
N TYR A 46 -15.47 15.25 12.82
CA TYR A 46 -15.74 13.86 12.46
C TYR A 46 -17.23 13.50 12.58
N ARG A 47 -17.92 13.94 13.64
CA ARG A 47 -19.37 13.70 13.79
C ARG A 47 -20.17 14.26 12.62
N SER A 48 -19.75 15.41 12.08
CA SER A 48 -20.36 16.02 10.90
C SER A 48 -20.05 15.23 9.62
N GLU A 49 -18.86 14.64 9.55
CA GLU A 49 -18.42 13.83 8.41
C GLU A 49 -18.98 12.40 8.40
N PHE A 50 -19.33 11.85 9.56
CA PHE A 50 -19.86 10.49 9.71
C PHE A 50 -21.01 10.21 8.73
N GLY A 51 -21.99 11.11 8.66
CA GLY A 51 -23.14 10.98 7.75
C GLY A 51 -22.75 11.05 6.28
N ARG A 52 -21.76 11.88 5.93
CA ARG A 52 -21.24 11.99 4.57
C ARG A 52 -20.48 10.74 4.16
N LEU A 53 -19.70 10.15 5.06
CA LEU A 53 -19.00 8.88 4.83
C LEU A 53 -20.00 7.74 4.63
N ALA A 54 -21.02 7.65 5.48
CA ALA A 54 -22.08 6.64 5.35
C ALA A 54 -22.85 6.76 4.02
N SER A 55 -23.17 7.99 3.60
CA SER A 55 -23.82 8.23 2.30
C SER A 55 -22.88 7.91 1.13
N SER A 56 -21.60 8.29 1.22
CA SER A 56 -20.60 7.96 0.17
C SER A 56 -20.43 6.45 0.02
N LEU A 57 -20.45 5.71 1.12
CA LEU A 57 -20.40 4.24 1.13
C LEU A 57 -21.59 3.62 0.39
N GLN A 58 -22.80 4.13 0.62
CA GLN A 58 -24.01 3.60 -0.04
C GLN A 58 -24.06 3.89 -1.54
N MET A 59 -23.47 5.01 -1.97
CA MET A 59 -23.48 5.45 -3.38
C MET A 59 -22.23 5.01 -4.16
N ALA A 60 -21.27 4.32 -3.53
CA ALA A 60 -20.03 3.93 -4.19
C ALA A 60 -20.28 2.83 -5.25
N GLU A 61 -20.19 3.21 -6.52
CA GLU A 61 -20.46 2.31 -7.65
C GLU A 61 -19.24 2.08 -8.54
N THR A 62 -18.27 3.00 -8.51
CA THR A 62 -17.05 2.94 -9.34
C THR A 62 -15.80 2.82 -8.47
N PHE A 63 -14.69 2.36 -9.06
CA PHE A 63 -13.41 2.31 -8.34
C PHE A 63 -12.95 3.69 -7.86
N ALA A 64 -13.29 4.76 -8.58
CA ALA A 64 -12.98 6.14 -8.17
C ALA A 64 -13.73 6.57 -6.90
N ASP A 65 -14.98 6.11 -6.73
CA ASP A 65 -15.76 6.37 -5.51
C ASP A 65 -15.10 5.69 -4.31
N TRP A 66 -14.66 4.44 -4.49
CA TRP A 66 -13.93 3.69 -3.47
C TRP A 66 -12.58 4.33 -3.11
N CYS A 67 -11.85 4.84 -4.10
CA CYS A 67 -10.62 5.61 -3.88
C CYS A 67 -10.87 6.86 -3.04
N THR A 68 -11.96 7.58 -3.33
CA THR A 68 -12.35 8.79 -2.59
C THR A 68 -12.76 8.46 -1.16
N LEU A 69 -13.56 7.41 -0.97
CA LEU A 69 -13.97 6.93 0.34
C LEU A 69 -12.77 6.46 1.16
N TYR A 70 -11.89 5.64 0.59
CA TYR A 70 -10.68 5.14 1.25
C TYR A 70 -9.77 6.28 1.69
N ARG A 71 -9.53 7.27 0.81
CA ARG A 71 -8.75 8.46 1.14
C ARG A 71 -9.31 9.22 2.35
N ARG A 72 -10.64 9.39 2.43
CA ARG A 72 -11.30 10.09 3.54
C ARG A 72 -11.25 9.29 4.84
N LEU A 73 -11.53 7.98 4.78
CA LEU A 73 -11.44 7.09 5.95
C LEU A 73 -10.01 7.08 6.52
N THR A 74 -9.00 6.94 5.68
CA THR A 74 -7.59 7.02 6.09
C THR A 74 -7.22 8.39 6.66
N GLY A 75 -7.75 9.48 6.08
CA GLY A 75 -7.54 10.83 6.63
C GLY A 75 -8.04 10.95 8.07
N TRP A 76 -9.29 10.54 8.30
CA TRP A 76 -9.89 10.54 9.63
C TRP A 76 -9.18 9.60 10.60
N GLU A 77 -8.72 8.44 10.14
CA GLU A 77 -7.94 7.49 10.96
C GLU A 77 -6.65 8.12 11.49
N ILE A 78 -5.96 8.91 10.67
CA ILE A 78 -4.73 9.60 11.06
C ILE A 78 -5.04 10.81 11.96
N GLU A 79 -6.07 11.59 11.65
CA GLU A 79 -6.44 12.78 12.45
C GLU A 79 -6.96 12.41 13.84
N LEU A 80 -7.68 11.30 13.97
CA LEU A 80 -8.21 10.80 15.24
C LEU A 80 -7.19 9.97 16.04
N GLU A 81 -6.01 9.68 15.49
CA GLU A 81 -4.97 8.90 16.18
C GLU A 81 -4.52 9.57 17.48
N THR A 82 -4.39 10.90 17.48
CA THR A 82 -4.02 11.69 18.67
C THR A 82 -5.21 12.05 19.57
N SER A 83 -6.43 11.68 19.19
CA SER A 83 -7.63 11.93 19.99
C SER A 83 -7.66 11.01 21.21
N SER A 84 -8.00 11.57 22.37
CA SER A 84 -8.26 10.79 23.59
C SER A 84 -9.65 10.13 23.62
N ASP A 85 -10.53 10.43 22.64
CA ASP A 85 -11.87 9.86 22.56
C ASP A 85 -11.87 8.48 21.88
N THR A 86 -11.79 7.43 22.69
CA THR A 86 -11.83 6.03 22.23
C THR A 86 -13.12 5.68 21.51
N SER A 87 -14.26 6.26 21.91
CA SER A 87 -15.57 5.90 21.34
C SER A 87 -15.66 6.26 19.86
N ILE A 88 -15.08 7.39 19.48
CA ILE A 88 -15.07 7.86 18.09
C ILE A 88 -14.16 7.00 17.23
N ARG A 89 -13.02 6.57 17.78
CA ARG A 89 -12.11 5.64 17.10
C ARG A 89 -12.79 4.30 16.81
N GLU A 90 -13.58 3.78 17.76
CA GLU A 90 -14.37 2.56 17.56
C GLU A 90 -15.43 2.72 16.47
N VAL A 91 -16.13 3.86 16.43
CA VAL A 91 -17.11 4.17 15.38
C VAL A 91 -16.46 4.22 14.01
N LEU A 92 -15.28 4.87 13.88
CA LEU A 92 -14.53 4.88 12.63
C LEU A 92 -14.07 3.48 12.21
N ALA A 93 -13.56 2.69 13.16
CA ALA A 93 -13.16 1.31 12.90
C ALA A 93 -14.34 0.47 12.37
N TYR A 94 -15.54 0.67 12.94
CA TYR A 94 -16.77 0.05 12.45
C TYR A 94 -17.12 0.49 11.03
N GLN A 95 -17.08 1.79 10.73
CA GLN A 95 -17.32 2.31 9.36
C GLN A 95 -16.32 1.74 8.34
N LYS A 96 -15.04 1.61 8.71
CA LYS A 96 -13.99 1.03 7.87
C LYS A 96 -14.26 -0.46 7.60
N SER A 97 -14.70 -1.22 8.60
CA SER A 97 -15.09 -2.62 8.43
C SER A 97 -16.30 -2.78 7.50
N GLU A 98 -17.35 -1.98 7.69
CA GLU A 98 -18.52 -1.96 6.79
C GLU A 98 -18.12 -1.59 5.35
N ALA A 99 -17.24 -0.59 5.19
CA ALA A 99 -16.71 -0.20 3.90
C ALA A 99 -15.91 -1.33 3.23
N ASN A 100 -15.06 -2.04 3.96
CA ASN A 100 -14.33 -3.20 3.43
C ASN A 100 -15.26 -4.36 3.04
N GLN A 101 -16.33 -4.61 3.81
CA GLN A 101 -17.31 -5.62 3.45
C GLN A 101 -18.07 -5.25 2.17
N ALA A 102 -18.46 -3.99 2.03
CA ALA A 102 -19.13 -3.50 0.82
C ALA A 102 -18.17 -3.48 -0.39
N PHE A 103 -16.92 -3.06 -0.20
CA PHE A 103 -15.86 -3.12 -1.20
C PHE A 103 -15.62 -4.55 -1.68
N SER A 104 -15.61 -5.52 -0.75
CA SER A 104 -15.48 -6.94 -1.08
C SER A 104 -16.59 -7.44 -2.01
N LYS A 105 -17.85 -7.02 -1.77
CA LYS A 105 -18.99 -7.32 -2.65
C LYS A 105 -18.85 -6.62 -4.00
N PHE A 106 -18.35 -5.39 -4.02
CA PHE A 106 -18.06 -4.63 -5.24
C PHE A 106 -16.99 -5.33 -6.09
N VAL A 107 -15.87 -5.72 -5.51
CA VAL A 107 -14.81 -6.47 -6.21
C VAL A 107 -15.36 -7.80 -6.74
N ARG A 108 -16.03 -8.61 -5.90
CA ARG A 108 -16.63 -9.89 -6.32
C ARG A 108 -17.52 -9.77 -7.57
N ARG A 109 -18.33 -8.71 -7.66
CA ARG A 109 -19.25 -8.47 -8.78
C ARG A 109 -18.55 -8.03 -10.06
N ASN A 110 -17.44 -7.29 -9.94
CA ASN A 110 -16.86 -6.56 -11.08
C ASN A 110 -15.53 -7.16 -11.57
N TYR A 111 -14.78 -7.87 -10.71
CA TYR A 111 -13.40 -8.28 -10.98
C TYR A 111 -13.25 -9.10 -12.28
N TYR A 112 -14.13 -10.09 -12.49
CA TYR A 112 -14.14 -10.86 -13.74
C TYR A 112 -14.27 -9.97 -14.97
N HIS A 113 -15.12 -8.94 -14.91
CA HIS A 113 -15.30 -8.02 -16.03
C HIS A 113 -14.11 -7.10 -16.22
N TRP A 114 -13.48 -6.59 -15.14
CA TRP A 114 -12.26 -5.79 -15.25
C TRP A 114 -11.12 -6.53 -15.96
N ILE A 115 -10.98 -7.83 -15.72
CA ILE A 115 -9.94 -8.64 -16.36
C ILE A 115 -10.26 -8.95 -17.83
N ASN A 116 -11.53 -9.22 -18.15
CA ASN A 116 -11.91 -9.77 -19.45
C ASN A 116 -12.57 -8.78 -20.42
N ARG A 117 -12.96 -7.60 -19.96
CA ARG A 117 -13.64 -6.58 -20.77
C ARG A 117 -12.99 -5.23 -20.53
N ARG A 118 -12.42 -4.63 -21.59
CA ARG A 118 -11.93 -3.25 -21.50
C ARG A 118 -13.10 -2.29 -21.63
N SER A 119 -13.40 -1.57 -20.55
CA SER A 119 -14.33 -0.44 -20.54
C SER A 119 -13.65 0.80 -19.95
N ALA A 120 -14.22 1.98 -20.16
CA ALA A 120 -13.75 3.21 -19.53
C ALA A 120 -13.85 3.19 -17.99
N GLU A 121 -14.72 2.33 -17.45
CA GLU A 121 -14.94 2.14 -16.01
C GLU A 121 -13.96 1.13 -15.38
N THR A 122 -13.15 0.44 -16.21
CA THR A 122 -12.16 -0.50 -15.70
C THR A 122 -11.03 0.27 -15.04
N PRO A 123 -10.71 0.00 -13.76
CA PRO A 123 -9.63 0.70 -13.09
C PRO A 123 -8.29 0.40 -13.75
N VAL A 124 -7.31 1.30 -13.61
CA VAL A 124 -5.92 0.93 -13.89
C VAL A 124 -5.54 -0.17 -12.90
N MET A 125 -5.14 -1.32 -13.41
CA MET A 125 -4.73 -2.47 -12.61
C MET A 125 -3.23 -2.72 -12.70
N SER A 126 -2.67 -3.54 -11.79
CA SER A 126 -1.23 -3.92 -11.78
C SER A 126 -0.65 -4.16 -13.17
N HIS A 127 -1.28 -5.03 -13.97
CA HIS A 127 -0.81 -5.41 -15.32
C HIS A 127 -0.90 -4.30 -16.37
N THR A 128 -1.58 -3.19 -16.08
CA THR A 128 -1.72 -2.03 -16.96
C THR A 128 -1.02 -0.77 -16.44
N LEU A 129 -0.60 -0.77 -15.18
CA LEU A 129 -0.06 0.39 -14.47
C LEU A 129 1.12 1.03 -15.22
N MET A 130 2.07 0.20 -15.66
CA MET A 130 3.25 0.67 -16.38
C MET A 130 2.88 1.47 -17.63
N ARG A 131 1.98 0.95 -18.46
CA ARG A 131 1.61 1.61 -19.74
C ARG A 131 0.70 2.81 -19.55
N ASN A 132 -0.23 2.74 -18.59
CA ASN A 132 -1.29 3.74 -18.44
C ASN A 132 -0.91 4.93 -17.55
N ARG A 133 0.13 4.79 -16.72
CA ARG A 133 0.50 5.80 -15.71
C ARG A 133 2.01 6.05 -15.66
N ILE A 134 2.83 5.01 -15.52
CA ILE A 134 4.28 5.18 -15.26
C ILE A 134 5.05 5.61 -16.53
N PHE A 135 4.86 4.93 -17.66
CA PHE A 135 5.53 5.29 -18.91
C PHE A 135 5.16 6.70 -19.40
N PRO A 136 3.89 7.16 -19.35
CA PRO A 136 3.57 8.57 -19.62
C PRO A 136 4.38 9.56 -18.78
N VAL A 137 4.53 9.33 -17.47
CA VAL A 137 5.38 10.19 -16.62
C VAL A 137 6.84 10.12 -17.07
N ALA A 138 7.36 8.94 -17.38
CA ALA A 138 8.73 8.78 -17.87
C ALA A 138 8.98 9.39 -19.27
N GLU A 139 7.95 9.57 -20.09
CA GLU A 139 8.03 10.25 -21.38
C GLU A 139 8.06 11.77 -21.23
N GLU A 140 7.30 12.31 -20.26
CA GLU A 140 7.20 13.75 -20.00
C GLU A 140 8.41 14.32 -19.25
N ASN A 141 9.23 13.47 -18.62
CA ASN A 141 10.34 13.90 -17.77
C ASN A 141 11.65 13.21 -18.18
N GLU A 142 12.72 13.97 -18.33
CA GLU A 142 14.03 13.47 -18.80
C GLU A 142 14.60 12.34 -17.92
N LYS A 143 14.39 12.45 -16.59
CA LYS A 143 14.88 11.52 -15.58
C LYS A 143 13.74 11.11 -14.66
N THR A 144 13.37 9.83 -14.70
CA THR A 144 12.29 9.28 -13.87
C THR A 144 12.77 8.08 -13.06
N THR A 145 12.44 8.05 -11.77
CA THR A 145 12.69 6.92 -10.88
C THR A 145 11.36 6.34 -10.40
N LEU A 146 11.07 5.09 -10.75
CA LEU A 146 10.00 4.31 -10.13
C LEU A 146 10.53 3.69 -8.84
N LEU A 147 9.95 4.10 -7.71
CA LEU A 147 10.14 3.48 -6.41
C LEU A 147 8.92 2.60 -6.08
N LEU A 148 9.10 1.28 -6.14
CA LEU A 148 8.09 0.30 -5.74
C LEU A 148 8.45 -0.23 -4.36
N ILE A 149 7.66 0.12 -3.35
CA ILE A 149 7.85 -0.31 -1.96
C ILE A 149 6.90 -1.47 -1.70
N ASP A 150 7.42 -2.64 -1.37
CA ASP A 150 6.63 -3.84 -1.05
C ASP A 150 5.65 -3.57 0.09
N ASN A 151 4.40 -3.97 -0.11
CA ASN A 151 3.38 -3.94 0.93
C ASN A 151 3.13 -2.52 1.51
N PHE A 152 3.27 -1.49 0.67
CA PHE A 152 3.13 -0.10 1.07
C PHE A 152 1.71 0.42 0.88
N ARG A 153 1.15 0.95 1.97
CA ARG A 153 -0.23 1.43 2.06
C ARG A 153 -0.32 2.95 2.00
N TYR A 154 -1.51 3.44 1.69
CA TYR A 154 -1.75 4.88 1.61
C TYR A 154 -1.60 5.60 2.95
N ASP A 155 -1.99 4.98 4.06
CA ASP A 155 -1.84 5.56 5.39
C ASP A 155 -0.35 5.70 5.80
N GLN A 156 0.50 4.76 5.35
CA GLN A 156 1.95 4.87 5.47
C GLN A 156 2.52 5.98 4.58
N TRP A 157 2.05 6.12 3.34
CA TRP A 157 2.38 7.27 2.49
C TRP A 157 2.07 8.59 3.19
N ARG A 158 0.88 8.72 3.76
CA ARG A 158 0.46 9.91 4.50
C ARG A 158 1.37 10.16 5.69
N ALA A 159 1.82 9.12 6.40
CA ALA A 159 2.74 9.22 7.51
C ALA A 159 4.13 9.73 7.11
N ILE A 160 4.65 9.37 5.93
CA ILE A 160 6.00 9.78 5.49
C ILE A 160 6.04 11.02 4.60
N SER A 161 4.93 11.36 3.92
CA SER A 161 4.86 12.44 2.90
C SER A 161 5.37 13.79 3.41
N SER A 162 5.14 14.11 4.69
CA SER A 162 5.60 15.36 5.30
C SER A 162 7.12 15.50 5.37
N LEU A 163 7.86 14.39 5.45
CA LEU A 163 9.33 14.37 5.47
C LEU A 163 9.93 14.74 4.10
N LEU A 164 9.15 14.60 3.02
CA LEU A 164 9.58 14.89 1.66
C LEU A 164 9.25 16.32 1.18
N ARG A 165 8.45 17.09 1.94
CA ARG A 165 7.98 18.44 1.56
C ARG A 165 9.10 19.44 1.27
N GLY A 166 10.29 19.25 1.83
CA GLY A 166 11.46 20.10 1.56
C GLY A 166 12.15 19.81 0.23
N TYR A 167 11.88 18.65 -0.37
CA TYR A 167 12.62 18.11 -1.51
C TYR A 167 11.74 17.96 -2.76
N TYR A 168 10.45 17.67 -2.55
CA TYR A 168 9.50 17.39 -3.64
C TYR A 168 8.18 18.14 -3.44
N ASP A 169 7.53 18.44 -4.57
CA ASP A 169 6.11 18.72 -4.67
C ASP A 169 5.35 17.48 -5.12
N VAL A 170 4.18 17.24 -4.53
CA VAL A 170 3.29 16.14 -4.92
C VAL A 170 2.49 16.59 -6.13
N ALA A 171 2.89 16.14 -7.32
CA ALA A 171 2.22 16.45 -8.57
C ALA A 171 0.94 15.62 -8.77
N GLN A 172 0.94 14.38 -8.27
CA GLN A 172 -0.23 13.51 -8.28
C GLN A 172 -0.26 12.66 -7.01
N ASP A 173 -1.44 12.58 -6.38
CA ASP A 173 -1.78 11.70 -5.28
C ASP A 173 -3.03 10.92 -5.72
N ASP A 174 -2.83 9.70 -6.23
CA ASP A 174 -3.88 8.90 -6.83
C ASP A 174 -3.70 7.42 -6.46
N PHE A 175 -4.53 6.55 -7.02
CA PHE A 175 -4.51 5.12 -6.77
C PHE A 175 -4.59 4.29 -8.04
N TYR A 176 -4.24 3.02 -7.90
CA TYR A 176 -4.58 1.99 -8.87
C TYR A 176 -5.07 0.73 -8.14
N CYS A 177 -5.63 -0.22 -8.87
CA CYS A 177 -6.17 -1.46 -8.32
C CYS A 177 -5.15 -2.62 -8.41
N ALA A 178 -4.71 -3.17 -7.27
CA ALA A 178 -3.91 -4.40 -7.30
C ALA A 178 -4.73 -5.58 -7.85
N ILE A 179 -4.08 -6.47 -8.57
CA ILE A 179 -4.71 -7.72 -9.02
C ILE A 179 -4.82 -8.73 -7.86
N LEU A 180 -5.70 -9.71 -8.03
CA LEU A 180 -5.80 -10.87 -7.15
C LEU A 180 -4.93 -12.01 -7.70
N PRO A 181 -4.24 -12.78 -6.84
CA PRO A 181 -4.01 -12.49 -5.42
C PRO A 181 -3.21 -11.19 -5.22
N THR A 182 -3.53 -10.44 -4.15
CA THR A 182 -2.76 -9.27 -3.70
C THR A 182 -1.47 -9.71 -3.01
N ALA A 183 -0.63 -10.44 -3.74
CA ALA A 183 0.62 -11.01 -3.28
C ALA A 183 1.73 -10.71 -4.27
N THR A 184 2.94 -10.51 -3.73
CA THR A 184 4.11 -10.03 -4.46
C THR A 184 4.33 -10.77 -5.79
N GLN A 185 4.33 -12.11 -5.75
CA GLN A 185 4.49 -12.95 -6.93
C GLN A 185 3.52 -12.59 -8.07
N TYR A 186 2.27 -12.31 -7.73
CA TYR A 186 1.23 -12.07 -8.71
C TYR A 186 1.25 -10.60 -9.13
N ALA A 187 1.07 -9.69 -8.16
CA ALA A 187 0.90 -8.28 -8.44
C ALA A 187 2.18 -7.61 -8.99
N ARG A 188 3.36 -7.91 -8.41
CA ARG A 188 4.61 -7.26 -8.82
C ARG A 188 5.10 -7.74 -10.18
N ASN A 189 5.08 -9.05 -10.41
CA ASN A 189 5.43 -9.58 -11.73
C ASN A 189 4.44 -9.09 -12.79
N ALA A 190 3.15 -8.93 -12.46
CA ALA A 190 2.18 -8.35 -13.38
C ALA A 190 2.51 -6.89 -13.74
N ILE A 191 2.93 -6.06 -12.77
CA ILE A 191 3.39 -4.68 -13.02
C ILE A 191 4.53 -4.69 -14.04
N PHE A 192 5.63 -5.40 -13.74
CA PHE A 192 6.82 -5.35 -14.59
C PHE A 192 6.63 -6.06 -15.93
N ALA A 193 5.83 -7.12 -15.98
CA ALA A 193 5.52 -7.78 -17.24
C ALA A 193 4.52 -6.99 -18.08
N GLY A 194 3.68 -6.16 -17.47
CA GLY A 194 2.52 -5.54 -18.12
C GLY A 194 1.54 -6.60 -18.66
N LEU A 195 1.38 -7.70 -17.91
CA LEU A 195 0.60 -8.88 -18.28
C LEU A 195 -0.03 -9.50 -17.04
N MET A 196 -1.17 -10.18 -17.20
CA MET A 196 -1.71 -11.02 -16.15
C MET A 196 -0.87 -12.29 -15.94
N PRO A 197 -0.85 -12.87 -14.72
CA PRO A 197 -0.05 -14.05 -14.37
C PRO A 197 -0.16 -15.23 -15.35
N LEU A 198 -1.36 -15.60 -15.82
CA LEU A 198 -1.52 -16.67 -16.81
C LEU A 198 -0.81 -16.39 -18.13
N ALA A 199 -0.76 -15.12 -18.55
CA ALA A 199 -0.07 -14.74 -19.77
C ALA A 199 1.46 -14.75 -19.58
N ILE A 200 1.96 -14.44 -18.37
CA ILE A 200 3.37 -14.58 -18.02
C ILE A 200 3.77 -16.07 -18.10
N ASP A 201 3.00 -16.93 -17.43
CA ASP A 201 3.20 -18.38 -17.42
C ASP A 201 3.21 -18.97 -18.85
N LYS A 202 2.28 -18.57 -19.72
CA LYS A 202 2.23 -19.07 -21.11
C LYS A 202 3.35 -18.54 -22.01
N LEU A 203 3.68 -17.25 -21.92
CA LEU A 203 4.65 -16.62 -22.82
C LEU A 203 6.10 -16.82 -22.36
N MET A 204 6.30 -17.01 -21.05
CA MET A 204 7.60 -17.10 -20.41
C MET A 204 7.58 -18.19 -19.30
N PRO A 205 7.26 -19.45 -19.63
CA PRO A 205 7.05 -20.52 -18.64
C PRO A 205 8.27 -20.78 -17.76
N GLN A 206 9.49 -20.61 -18.30
CA GLN A 206 10.73 -20.78 -17.54
C GLN A 206 10.98 -19.66 -16.50
N LYS A 207 10.15 -18.61 -16.51
CA LYS A 207 10.29 -17.42 -15.64
C LYS A 207 9.14 -17.27 -14.66
N TRP A 208 8.21 -18.23 -14.64
CA TRP A 208 7.10 -18.29 -13.71
C TRP A 208 7.22 -19.56 -12.87
N LEU A 209 6.96 -19.45 -11.57
CA LEU A 209 6.92 -20.58 -10.64
C LEU A 209 5.59 -20.52 -9.91
N ASN A 210 4.82 -21.60 -9.88
CA ASN A 210 3.55 -21.68 -9.17
C ASN A 210 3.73 -21.74 -7.65
N ASP A 211 2.62 -21.66 -6.91
CA ASP A 211 2.69 -21.53 -5.45
C ASP A 211 3.34 -22.71 -4.73
N ASN A 212 3.16 -23.91 -5.29
CA ASN A 212 3.67 -25.19 -4.80
C ASN A 212 5.10 -25.50 -5.28
N GLU A 213 5.70 -24.64 -6.11
CA GLU A 213 7.04 -24.84 -6.64
C GLU A 213 8.09 -24.09 -5.79
N ASP A 214 9.20 -24.77 -5.51
CA ASP A 214 10.31 -24.19 -4.76
C ASP A 214 11.12 -23.23 -5.63
N GLY A 215 11.54 -22.10 -5.04
CA GLY A 215 12.44 -21.15 -5.69
C GLY A 215 12.03 -19.69 -5.53
N GLY A 216 12.79 -18.80 -6.16
CA GLY A 216 12.53 -17.37 -6.10
C GLY A 216 11.45 -16.95 -7.10
N LYS A 217 10.22 -16.79 -6.61
CA LYS A 217 9.03 -16.37 -7.41
C LYS A 217 9.12 -14.95 -8.02
N ASN A 218 10.12 -14.17 -7.64
CA ASN A 218 10.31 -12.77 -8.04
C ASN A 218 11.76 -12.53 -8.52
N GLN A 219 12.30 -13.42 -9.36
CA GLN A 219 13.68 -13.33 -9.85
C GLN A 219 13.80 -12.61 -11.20
N TYR A 220 12.75 -12.60 -12.01
CA TYR A 220 12.79 -12.16 -13.41
C TYR A 220 12.14 -10.79 -13.67
N GLU A 221 11.93 -9.99 -12.62
CA GLU A 221 11.25 -8.70 -12.68
C GLU A 221 11.92 -7.71 -13.66
N GLU A 222 13.26 -7.62 -13.61
CA GLU A 222 14.02 -6.78 -14.54
C GLU A 222 13.85 -7.25 -15.99
N GLU A 223 13.86 -8.56 -16.23
CA GLU A 223 13.68 -9.12 -17.57
C GLU A 223 12.27 -8.88 -18.10
N PHE A 224 11.26 -8.96 -17.22
CA PHE A 224 9.89 -8.61 -17.54
C PHE A 224 9.76 -7.14 -17.96
N LEU A 225 10.39 -6.24 -17.20
CA LEU A 225 10.43 -4.82 -17.51
C LEU A 225 11.13 -4.54 -18.84
N ARG A 226 12.31 -5.12 -19.08
CA ARG A 226 13.06 -4.96 -20.34
C ARG A 226 12.22 -5.38 -21.54
N ARG A 227 11.53 -6.52 -21.45
CA ARG A 227 10.59 -6.98 -22.48
C ARG A 227 9.44 -6.00 -22.69
N LEU A 228 8.83 -5.51 -21.60
CA LEU A 228 7.74 -4.55 -21.66
C LEU A 228 8.17 -3.23 -22.31
N MET A 229 9.34 -2.71 -21.95
CA MET A 229 9.94 -1.51 -22.54
C MET A 229 10.18 -1.68 -24.04
N ALA A 230 10.80 -2.80 -24.46
CA ALA A 230 11.05 -3.10 -25.86
C ALA A 230 9.73 -3.17 -26.68
N GLN A 231 8.69 -3.80 -26.13
CA GLN A 231 7.37 -3.87 -26.78
C GLN A 231 6.68 -2.50 -26.94
N ASN A 232 7.03 -1.52 -26.10
CA ASN A 232 6.50 -0.15 -26.19
C ASN A 232 7.49 0.82 -26.86
N GLY A 233 8.51 0.30 -27.55
CA GLY A 233 9.50 1.10 -28.29
C GLY A 233 10.36 2.01 -27.41
N LYS A 234 10.54 1.67 -26.12
CA LYS A 234 11.32 2.48 -25.19
C LYS A 234 12.80 2.14 -25.30
N THR A 235 13.61 3.14 -25.67
CA THR A 235 15.07 3.04 -25.82
C THR A 235 15.83 3.70 -24.66
N TRP A 236 15.15 3.93 -23.54
CA TRP A 236 15.70 4.56 -22.33
C TRP A 236 16.86 3.75 -21.75
N LYS A 237 17.89 4.45 -21.27
CA LYS A 237 18.90 3.85 -20.41
C LYS A 237 18.25 3.48 -19.07
N CYS A 238 18.02 2.18 -18.87
CA CYS A 238 17.31 1.66 -17.70
C CYS A 238 18.25 1.07 -16.64
N THR A 239 17.97 1.31 -15.37
CA THR A 239 18.53 0.55 -14.25
C THR A 239 17.44 -0.12 -13.43
N PHE A 240 17.75 -1.26 -12.82
CA PHE A 240 16.83 -1.98 -11.94
C PHE A 240 17.59 -2.43 -10.70
N ASP A 241 17.11 -1.99 -9.53
CA ASP A 241 17.76 -2.23 -8.24
C ASP A 241 16.75 -2.81 -7.26
N LYS A 242 16.99 -4.05 -6.82
CA LYS A 242 16.16 -4.72 -5.81
C LYS A 242 16.87 -4.72 -4.46
N LEU A 243 16.29 -3.98 -3.51
CA LEU A 243 16.79 -3.78 -2.16
C LEU A 243 16.02 -4.69 -1.19
N VAL A 244 16.59 -5.86 -0.90
CA VAL A 244 16.06 -6.87 0.02
C VAL A 244 16.74 -6.82 1.38
N ARG A 245 17.98 -6.34 1.43
CA ARG A 245 18.78 -6.22 2.66
C ARG A 245 19.29 -4.79 2.85
N PRO A 246 19.48 -4.33 4.10
CA PRO A 246 19.99 -2.98 4.39
C PRO A 246 21.28 -2.64 3.64
N GLU A 247 22.22 -3.58 3.52
CA GLU A 247 23.52 -3.32 2.89
C GLU A 247 23.40 -3.00 1.40
N GLN A 248 22.35 -3.48 0.74
CA GLN A 248 22.09 -3.16 -0.67
C GLN A 248 21.66 -1.70 -0.84
N GLY A 249 20.91 -1.14 0.12
CA GLY A 249 20.54 0.27 0.15
C GLY A 249 21.78 1.16 0.21
N ARG A 250 22.67 0.90 1.17
CA ARG A 250 23.94 1.62 1.31
C ARG A 250 24.82 1.51 0.06
N ARG A 251 24.94 0.32 -0.52
CA ARG A 251 25.68 0.12 -1.79
C ARG A 251 25.08 0.92 -2.96
N LEU A 252 23.75 1.09 -2.99
CA LEU A 252 23.09 1.90 -4.00
C LEU A 252 23.37 3.39 -3.78
N VAL A 253 23.36 3.86 -2.53
CA VAL A 253 23.77 5.22 -2.16
C VAL A 253 25.21 5.50 -2.61
N ASP A 254 26.14 4.61 -2.30
CA ASP A 254 27.56 4.75 -2.69
C ASP A 254 27.74 4.79 -4.22
N ASN A 255 26.86 4.11 -4.96
CA ASN A 255 26.89 4.03 -6.43
C ASN A 255 25.74 4.80 -7.11
N ILE A 256 25.21 5.83 -6.46
CA ILE A 256 23.99 6.53 -6.90
C ILE A 256 24.12 7.14 -8.30
N ARG A 257 25.35 7.41 -8.76
CA ARG A 257 25.64 7.89 -10.13
C ARG A 257 25.00 7.03 -11.21
N LYS A 258 24.91 5.71 -11.02
CA LYS A 258 24.26 4.84 -12.00
C LYS A 258 22.77 5.15 -12.18
N VAL A 259 22.11 5.58 -11.10
CA VAL A 259 20.70 5.98 -11.09
C VAL A 259 20.56 7.38 -11.70
N TYR A 260 21.48 8.30 -11.39
CA TYR A 260 21.50 9.64 -12.00
C TYR A 260 21.62 9.61 -13.52
N ASP A 261 22.45 8.71 -14.04
CA ASP A 261 22.67 8.63 -15.48
C ASP A 261 21.57 7.86 -16.21
N ALA A 262 20.61 7.24 -15.51
CA ALA A 262 19.52 6.48 -16.10
C ALA A 262 18.37 7.40 -16.52
N ASP A 263 17.78 7.17 -17.68
CA ASP A 263 16.57 7.90 -18.12
C ASP A 263 15.35 7.40 -17.36
N PHE A 264 15.31 6.08 -17.12
CA PHE A 264 14.31 5.41 -16.31
C PHE A 264 14.98 4.46 -15.32
N SER A 265 14.81 4.69 -14.03
CA SER A 265 15.36 3.78 -13.00
C SER A 265 14.22 3.15 -12.20
N VAL A 266 14.38 1.88 -11.84
CA VAL A 266 13.46 1.17 -10.96
C VAL A 266 14.19 0.76 -9.69
N ILE A 267 13.63 1.12 -8.55
CA ILE A 267 14.09 0.69 -7.24
C ILE A 267 12.94 -0.07 -6.59
N VAL A 268 13.13 -1.38 -6.40
CA VAL A 268 12.20 -2.23 -5.65
C VAL A 268 12.70 -2.34 -4.22
N TYR A 269 11.86 -1.98 -3.26
CA TYR A 269 12.21 -1.92 -1.85
C TYR A 269 11.38 -2.93 -1.04
N ASN A 270 11.98 -4.02 -0.57
CA ASN A 270 11.29 -4.99 0.27
C ASN A 270 11.28 -4.53 1.73
N PHE A 271 10.31 -3.70 2.07
CA PHE A 271 10.18 -3.07 3.39
C PHE A 271 10.15 -4.08 4.55
N LEU A 272 9.34 -5.14 4.44
CA LEU A 272 9.19 -6.14 5.50
C LEU A 272 10.46 -6.98 5.71
N ASP A 273 11.15 -7.37 4.64
CA ASP A 273 12.41 -8.12 4.73
C ASP A 273 13.49 -7.28 5.43
N ILE A 274 13.54 -5.98 5.13
CA ILE A 274 14.51 -5.06 5.73
C ILE A 274 14.18 -4.78 7.20
N LEU A 275 12.90 -4.60 7.56
CA LEU A 275 12.51 -4.49 8.95
C LEU A 275 12.86 -5.76 9.74
N SER A 276 12.54 -6.93 9.20
CA SER A 276 12.79 -8.24 9.85
C SER A 276 14.25 -8.63 9.94
N HIS A 277 15.11 -8.12 9.06
CA HIS A 277 16.56 -8.28 9.17
C HIS A 277 17.21 -7.30 10.15
N ALA A 278 16.70 -6.06 10.27
CA ALA A 278 17.25 -5.06 11.18
C ALA A 278 17.06 -5.41 12.66
N ARG A 279 16.09 -6.30 12.97
CA ARG A 279 15.82 -6.82 14.31
C ARG A 279 15.68 -8.33 14.20
N THR A 280 16.67 -9.08 14.67
CA THR A 280 16.57 -10.53 14.83
C THR A 280 15.33 -10.86 15.66
N GLU A 281 14.27 -11.32 14.98
CA GLU A 281 13.00 -11.95 15.42
C GLU A 281 11.78 -11.29 14.72
N THR A 282 11.12 -12.05 13.84
CA THR A 282 9.81 -11.71 13.26
C THR A 282 8.76 -11.48 14.36
N ASP A 283 8.91 -12.14 15.49
CA ASP A 283 8.02 -12.01 16.66
C ASP A 283 8.12 -10.60 17.29
N ILE A 284 9.30 -9.98 17.33
CA ILE A 284 9.49 -8.61 17.86
C ILE A 284 8.77 -7.58 16.97
N ILE A 285 8.84 -7.70 15.64
CA ILE A 285 8.11 -6.78 14.76
C ILE A 285 6.61 -6.93 14.97
N ARG A 286 6.14 -8.17 15.13
CA ARG A 286 4.74 -8.45 15.43
C ARG A 286 4.30 -7.78 16.74
N GLU A 287 5.13 -7.81 17.78
CA GLU A 287 4.90 -7.12 19.06
C GLU A 287 4.96 -5.58 18.94
N LEU A 288 5.69 -5.05 17.96
CA LEU A 288 5.81 -3.60 17.75
C LEU A 288 4.74 -3.03 16.80
N THR A 289 4.03 -3.90 16.09
CA THR A 289 2.96 -3.54 15.15
C THR A 289 1.63 -4.15 15.59
N GLU A 290 1.25 -3.95 16.85
CA GLU A 290 0.02 -4.51 17.42
C GLU A 290 -1.25 -3.91 16.79
N ASP A 291 -1.15 -2.67 16.31
CA ASP A 291 -2.21 -1.94 15.63
C ASP A 291 -1.71 -1.08 14.46
N GLU A 292 -2.66 -0.46 13.76
CA GLU A 292 -2.43 0.39 12.59
C GLU A 292 -1.60 1.65 12.91
N ALA A 293 -1.79 2.24 14.09
CA ALA A 293 -1.08 3.45 14.53
C ALA A 293 0.39 3.12 14.81
N ALA A 294 0.65 2.04 15.55
CA ALA A 294 1.98 1.54 15.82
C ALA A 294 2.71 1.20 14.51
N PHE A 295 2.03 0.56 13.55
CA PHE A 295 2.62 0.22 12.26
C PHE A 295 2.99 1.47 11.44
N ARG A 296 2.12 2.50 11.41
CA ARG A 296 2.44 3.80 10.78
C ARG A 296 3.61 4.51 11.47
N SER A 297 3.61 4.54 12.79
CA SER A 297 4.68 5.16 13.59
C SER A 297 6.03 4.49 13.34
N LEU A 298 6.07 3.15 13.35
CA LEU A 298 7.25 2.38 12.99
C LEU A 298 7.73 2.70 11.57
N THR A 299 6.80 2.72 10.61
CA THR A 299 7.11 3.02 9.20
C THR A 299 7.72 4.41 9.07
N ARG A 300 7.14 5.42 9.74
CA ARG A 300 7.66 6.79 9.71
C ARG A 300 9.05 6.90 10.32
N SER A 301 9.24 6.35 11.53
CA SER A 301 10.52 6.39 12.24
C SER A 301 11.62 5.68 11.44
N TRP A 302 11.30 4.52 10.88
CA TRP A 302 12.21 3.79 10.02
C TRP A 302 12.58 4.59 8.77
N PHE A 303 11.58 5.17 8.08
CA PHE A 303 11.79 5.88 6.82
C PHE A 303 12.73 7.08 7.04
N GLU A 304 12.54 7.84 8.10
CA GLU A 304 13.36 9.01 8.46
C GLU A 304 14.86 8.71 8.59
N HIS A 305 15.21 7.47 8.95
CA HIS A 305 16.60 7.02 9.10
C HIS A 305 17.07 6.04 8.03
N SER A 306 16.26 5.81 6.99
CA SER A 306 16.54 4.82 5.96
C SER A 306 17.47 5.33 4.86
N ASP A 307 18.20 4.41 4.22
CA ASP A 307 18.89 4.69 2.95
C ASP A 307 17.90 5.13 1.86
N LEU A 308 16.64 4.68 1.94
CA LEU A 308 15.60 5.06 1.01
C LEU A 308 15.31 6.57 1.05
N TYR A 309 15.20 7.16 2.24
CA TYR A 309 15.06 8.60 2.39
C TYR A 309 16.28 9.35 1.88
N THR A 310 17.48 8.82 2.13
CA THR A 310 18.73 9.37 1.58
C THR A 310 18.74 9.34 0.04
N ILE A 311 18.34 8.23 -0.57
CA ILE A 311 18.20 8.09 -2.02
C ILE A 311 17.22 9.14 -2.57
N LEU A 312 16.05 9.30 -1.95
CA LEU A 312 15.05 10.29 -2.39
C LEU A 312 15.60 11.73 -2.36
N LYS A 313 16.37 12.10 -1.32
CA LYS A 313 17.05 13.41 -1.28
C LYS A 313 18.04 13.57 -2.41
N LEU A 314 18.92 12.59 -2.58
CA LEU A 314 19.95 12.57 -3.61
C LEU A 314 19.37 12.66 -5.02
N LEU A 315 18.21 12.04 -5.26
CA LEU A 315 17.47 12.14 -6.52
C LEU A 315 16.88 13.53 -6.74
N SER A 316 16.37 14.18 -5.68
CA SER A 316 15.78 15.53 -5.78
C SER A 316 16.81 16.57 -6.21
N GLU A 317 18.03 16.46 -5.68
CA GLU A 317 19.17 17.35 -6.01
C GLU A 317 19.59 17.26 -7.48
N ARG A 318 19.18 16.18 -8.18
CA ARG A 318 19.47 15.94 -9.60
C ARG A 318 18.27 16.03 -10.51
N GLY A 319 17.15 16.57 -10.01
CA GLY A 319 15.98 16.81 -10.86
C GLY A 319 15.24 15.54 -11.30
N HIS A 320 15.40 14.42 -10.60
CA HIS A 320 14.63 13.22 -10.90
C HIS A 320 13.17 13.36 -10.48
N THR A 321 12.25 13.08 -11.41
CA THR A 321 10.85 12.84 -11.06
C THR A 321 10.73 11.45 -10.43
N VAL A 322 10.08 11.35 -9.26
CA VAL A 322 9.93 10.08 -8.55
C VAL A 322 8.47 9.63 -8.58
N VAL A 323 8.23 8.40 -9.03
CA VAL A 323 6.93 7.73 -8.88
C VAL A 323 7.02 6.76 -7.71
N ILE A 324 6.25 6.99 -6.65
CA ILE A 324 6.16 6.07 -5.50
C ILE A 324 4.89 5.24 -5.60
N THR A 325 5.03 3.92 -5.50
CA THR A 325 3.89 3.00 -5.49
C THR A 325 4.23 1.71 -4.74
N SER A 326 3.27 0.79 -4.68
CA SER A 326 3.44 -0.57 -4.16
C SER A 326 2.99 -1.58 -5.20
N ASP A 327 3.23 -2.87 -4.98
CA ASP A 327 2.59 -3.98 -5.69
C ASP A 327 1.20 -4.30 -5.13
N HIS A 328 1.06 -4.28 -3.81
CA HIS A 328 -0.19 -4.42 -3.06
C HIS A 328 -0.05 -3.78 -1.67
N GLY A 329 -1.12 -3.71 -0.90
CA GLY A 329 -1.04 -3.39 0.53
C GLY A 329 -1.26 -4.60 1.44
N THR A 330 -1.65 -4.34 2.68
CA THR A 330 -1.92 -5.34 3.72
C THR A 330 -3.06 -4.92 4.63
N ILE A 331 -3.72 -5.91 5.22
CA ILE A 331 -4.73 -5.72 6.25
C ILE A 331 -4.39 -6.53 7.49
N ARG A 332 -4.70 -5.97 8.66
CA ARG A 332 -4.63 -6.69 9.93
C ARG A 332 -5.79 -7.67 10.03
N VAL A 333 -5.50 -8.96 10.09
CA VAL A 333 -6.52 -10.02 10.09
C VAL A 333 -7.00 -10.36 11.49
N ASP A 334 -8.27 -10.69 11.66
CA ASP A 334 -8.83 -11.04 12.98
C ASP A 334 -9.89 -12.16 12.96
N ASN A 335 -10.47 -12.46 11.80
CA ASN A 335 -11.58 -13.40 11.67
C ASN A 335 -11.15 -14.69 10.93
N PRO A 336 -11.00 -15.82 11.62
CA PRO A 336 -10.59 -17.06 10.97
C PRO A 336 -11.73 -17.73 10.20
N VAL A 337 -11.49 -18.04 8.93
CA VAL A 337 -12.38 -18.82 8.06
C VAL A 337 -11.77 -20.20 7.83
N LYS A 338 -12.53 -21.25 8.14
CA LYS A 338 -12.04 -22.63 8.06
C LYS A 338 -12.04 -23.12 6.62
N VAL A 339 -10.91 -23.70 6.20
CA VAL A 339 -10.73 -24.32 4.89
C VAL A 339 -10.13 -25.70 5.07
N THR A 340 -10.57 -26.66 4.26
CA THR A 340 -9.89 -27.96 4.10
C THR A 340 -9.29 -28.02 2.71
N GLY A 341 -8.06 -28.51 2.61
CA GLY A 341 -7.35 -28.72 1.35
C GLY A 341 -6.35 -29.86 1.48
N ASP A 342 -5.74 -30.24 0.36
CA ASP A 342 -4.66 -31.21 0.33
C ASP A 342 -3.32 -30.59 0.76
N ARG A 343 -2.26 -31.40 0.79
CA ARG A 343 -0.90 -30.95 1.14
C ARG A 343 -0.28 -29.99 0.12
N GLU A 344 -0.75 -30.02 -1.12
CA GLU A 344 -0.25 -29.16 -2.21
C GLU A 344 -0.90 -27.77 -2.19
N THR A 345 -1.89 -27.55 -1.32
CA THR A 345 -2.57 -26.27 -1.20
C THR A 345 -1.63 -25.19 -0.67
N SER A 346 -1.67 -24.01 -1.29
CA SER A 346 -0.77 -22.90 -0.96
C SER A 346 -0.77 -22.50 0.52
N ALA A 347 0.35 -21.94 0.98
CA ALA A 347 0.53 -21.59 2.39
C ALA A 347 -0.09 -20.25 2.79
N ASN A 348 -0.35 -19.33 1.84
CA ASN A 348 -0.83 -17.97 2.12
C ASN A 348 -2.15 -17.96 2.92
N LEU A 349 -2.32 -16.99 3.82
CA LEU A 349 -3.47 -16.94 4.75
C LEU A 349 -4.66 -16.14 4.21
N ARG A 350 -4.49 -15.38 3.14
CA ARG A 350 -5.53 -14.53 2.54
C ARG A 350 -6.05 -15.07 1.22
N TYR A 351 -5.32 -15.97 0.58
CA TYR A 351 -5.83 -16.79 -0.52
C TYR A 351 -5.31 -18.21 -0.42
N LYS A 352 -6.07 -19.15 -1.00
CA LYS A 352 -5.61 -20.52 -1.21
C LYS A 352 -5.78 -20.91 -2.66
N THR A 353 -4.81 -21.63 -3.19
CA THR A 353 -4.96 -22.40 -4.43
C THR A 353 -4.62 -23.85 -4.17
N GLY A 354 -5.43 -24.77 -4.72
CA GLY A 354 -5.30 -26.20 -4.47
C GLY A 354 -6.44 -26.99 -5.10
N ARG A 355 -6.37 -28.32 -4.99
CA ARG A 355 -7.44 -29.21 -5.46
C ARG A 355 -8.39 -29.54 -4.30
N ASN A 356 -9.65 -29.81 -4.63
CA ASN A 356 -10.66 -30.30 -3.67
C ASN A 356 -10.79 -29.46 -2.38
N LEU A 357 -10.68 -28.13 -2.52
CA LEU A 357 -10.84 -27.23 -1.40
C LEU A 357 -12.29 -27.27 -0.88
N ALA A 358 -12.47 -27.42 0.43
CA ALA A 358 -13.77 -27.38 1.08
C ALA A 358 -13.86 -26.20 2.04
N TYR A 359 -14.87 -25.35 1.84
CA TYR A 359 -15.11 -24.09 2.55
C TYR A 359 -16.58 -23.67 2.41
N ASN A 360 -16.99 -22.66 3.17
CA ASN A 360 -18.26 -21.98 2.97
C ASN A 360 -18.11 -20.92 1.86
N SER A 361 -18.72 -21.13 0.69
CA SER A 361 -18.60 -20.22 -0.47
C SER A 361 -19.17 -18.82 -0.25
N ARG A 362 -19.91 -18.60 0.85
CA ARG A 362 -20.38 -17.26 1.24
C ARG A 362 -19.29 -16.44 1.94
N GLU A 363 -18.30 -17.10 2.52
CA GLU A 363 -17.22 -16.49 3.32
C GLU A 363 -15.96 -16.18 2.49
N VAL A 364 -15.92 -16.61 1.23
CA VAL A 364 -14.77 -16.41 0.34
C VAL A 364 -15.21 -15.96 -1.06
N TYR A 365 -14.28 -15.35 -1.79
CA TYR A 365 -14.42 -15.21 -3.24
C TYR A 365 -13.85 -16.44 -3.91
N GLU A 366 -14.73 -17.29 -4.42
CA GLU A 366 -14.36 -18.50 -5.14
C GLU A 366 -14.17 -18.23 -6.64
N VAL A 367 -13.07 -18.77 -7.17
CA VAL A 367 -12.78 -18.87 -8.59
C VAL A 367 -12.47 -20.33 -8.91
N GLN A 368 -13.46 -21.04 -9.44
CA GLN A 368 -13.34 -22.48 -9.75
C GLN A 368 -12.39 -22.76 -10.91
N ARG A 369 -12.33 -21.85 -11.89
CA ARG A 369 -11.46 -21.91 -13.06
C ARG A 369 -10.52 -20.71 -13.05
N PRO A 370 -9.25 -20.88 -12.66
CA PRO A 370 -8.32 -19.75 -12.49
C PRO A 370 -8.13 -18.94 -13.78
N GLU A 371 -8.22 -19.60 -14.94
CA GLU A 371 -8.17 -18.98 -16.24
C GLU A 371 -9.27 -17.93 -16.49
N ASP A 372 -10.43 -18.03 -15.82
CA ASP A 372 -11.52 -17.06 -15.94
C ASP A 372 -11.11 -15.66 -15.46
N ILE A 373 -10.09 -15.56 -14.60
CA ILE A 373 -9.49 -14.28 -14.17
C ILE A 373 -8.01 -14.19 -14.53
N GLN A 374 -7.58 -14.95 -15.55
CA GLN A 374 -6.21 -14.96 -16.07
C GLN A 374 -5.14 -15.28 -15.02
N LEU A 375 -5.45 -16.22 -14.12
CA LEU A 375 -4.48 -16.84 -13.22
C LEU A 375 -3.99 -18.20 -13.73
N PRO A 376 -2.73 -18.58 -13.46
CA PRO A 376 -2.21 -19.88 -13.79
C PRO A 376 -2.83 -20.95 -12.88
N SER A 377 -2.96 -22.14 -13.44
CA SER A 377 -3.45 -23.32 -12.74
C SER A 377 -2.29 -24.29 -12.64
N GLY A 378 -1.76 -24.50 -11.42
CA GLY A 378 -0.71 -25.51 -11.21
C GLY A 378 -1.17 -26.93 -11.60
N ASN A 379 -2.48 -27.18 -11.59
CA ASN A 379 -3.11 -28.42 -12.00
C ASN A 379 -4.48 -28.16 -12.67
N LEU A 380 -4.97 -29.11 -13.48
CA LEU A 380 -6.23 -28.98 -14.24
C LEU A 380 -7.49 -28.74 -13.37
N SER A 381 -7.45 -29.14 -12.10
CA SER A 381 -8.57 -29.04 -11.16
C SER A 381 -8.30 -28.05 -10.01
N SER A 382 -7.30 -27.18 -10.15
CA SER A 382 -7.00 -26.17 -9.12
C SER A 382 -8.04 -25.06 -9.15
N SER A 383 -8.55 -24.68 -7.98
CA SER A 383 -9.35 -23.47 -7.80
C SER A 383 -8.57 -22.42 -6.99
N TYR A 384 -9.06 -21.19 -6.96
CA TYR A 384 -8.59 -20.15 -6.03
C TYR A 384 -9.74 -19.72 -5.13
N ILE A 385 -9.42 -19.46 -3.87
CA ILE A 385 -10.29 -18.75 -2.95
C ILE A 385 -9.55 -17.56 -2.36
N PHE A 386 -10.26 -16.44 -2.19
CA PHE A 386 -9.74 -15.22 -1.58
C PHE A 386 -10.58 -14.84 -0.38
N ALA A 387 -9.91 -14.46 0.72
CA ALA A 387 -10.54 -13.95 1.92
C ALA A 387 -11.04 -12.52 1.71
N TYR A 388 -12.15 -12.17 2.36
CA TYR A 388 -12.70 -10.82 2.38
C TYR A 388 -12.29 -10.07 3.64
N ASN A 389 -12.34 -8.73 3.60
CA ASN A 389 -12.20 -7.88 4.78
C ASN A 389 -11.02 -8.30 5.68
N THR A 390 -11.21 -8.55 6.97
CA THR A 390 -10.18 -8.99 7.92
C THR A 390 -10.10 -10.51 8.06
N ASP A 391 -10.71 -11.28 7.16
CA ASP A 391 -10.78 -12.73 7.23
C ASP A 391 -9.44 -13.42 6.92
N PHE A 392 -9.12 -14.54 7.55
CA PHE A 392 -7.95 -15.33 7.17
C PHE A 392 -8.23 -16.82 7.18
N LEU A 393 -7.68 -17.51 6.19
CA LEU A 393 -7.97 -18.91 5.87
C LEU A 393 -7.09 -19.83 6.72
N VAL A 394 -7.73 -20.64 7.56
CA VAL A 394 -7.07 -21.55 8.50
C VAL A 394 -7.47 -22.99 8.20
N TYR A 395 -6.47 -23.88 8.21
CA TYR A 395 -6.71 -25.32 8.06
C TYR A 395 -7.28 -25.94 9.34
N ASN A 396 -8.10 -26.98 9.19
CA ASN A 396 -8.71 -27.68 10.32
C ASN A 396 -7.70 -28.34 11.27
N ASN A 397 -6.54 -28.78 10.77
CA ASN A 397 -5.50 -29.39 11.60
C ASN A 397 -4.78 -28.32 12.44
N ASP A 398 -4.85 -28.43 13.77
CA ASP A 398 -4.27 -27.47 14.74
C ASP A 398 -4.77 -26.02 14.57
N ALA A 399 -6.03 -25.86 14.13
CA ALA A 399 -6.63 -24.55 13.85
C ALA A 399 -6.48 -23.55 15.00
N ASN A 400 -6.64 -23.99 16.26
CA ASN A 400 -6.55 -23.10 17.43
C ASN A 400 -5.15 -22.50 17.61
N ARG A 401 -4.08 -23.26 17.36
CA ARG A 401 -2.71 -22.75 17.43
C ARG A 401 -2.45 -21.75 16.30
N HIS A 402 -2.86 -22.09 15.07
CA HIS A 402 -2.74 -21.21 13.92
C HIS A 402 -3.50 -19.89 14.11
N ILE A 403 -4.73 -19.96 14.61
CA ILE A 403 -5.55 -18.78 14.91
C ILE A 403 -4.84 -17.88 15.91
N ARG A 404 -4.33 -18.43 17.02
CA ARG A 404 -3.60 -17.62 18.02
C ARG A 404 -2.33 -16.98 17.47
N TYR A 405 -1.65 -17.65 16.55
CA TYR A 405 -0.39 -17.17 16.00
C TYR A 405 -0.58 -16.05 14.96
N TYR A 406 -1.63 -16.13 14.13
CA TYR A 406 -1.85 -15.22 13.00
C TYR A 406 -2.93 -14.16 13.22
N ARG A 407 -3.82 -14.33 14.20
CA ARG A 407 -4.77 -13.27 14.55
C ARG A 407 -4.02 -12.00 14.96
N ASN A 408 -4.54 -10.85 14.53
CA ASN A 408 -3.99 -9.51 14.68
C ASN A 408 -2.66 -9.29 13.94
N THR A 409 -2.29 -10.15 12.98
CA THR A 409 -1.12 -9.91 12.13
C THR A 409 -1.50 -9.23 10.83
N PHE A 410 -0.56 -8.48 10.26
CA PHE A 410 -0.70 -7.91 8.92
C PHE A 410 -0.47 -8.99 7.87
N GLN A 411 -1.48 -9.22 7.03
CA GLN A 411 -1.46 -10.22 5.96
C GLN A 411 -1.90 -9.59 4.63
N HIS A 412 -1.59 -10.28 3.55
CA HIS A 412 -1.97 -9.84 2.20
C HIS A 412 -2.28 -11.06 1.31
N GLY A 413 -3.01 -10.84 0.22
CA GLY A 413 -3.38 -11.86 -0.76
C GLY A 413 -4.88 -11.93 -1.04
N GLY A 414 -5.71 -11.23 -0.26
CA GLY A 414 -7.16 -11.25 -0.31
C GLY A 414 -7.76 -9.96 -0.86
N ILE A 415 -9.00 -9.69 -0.43
CA ILE A 415 -9.79 -8.54 -0.86
C ILE A 415 -10.06 -7.63 0.34
N SER A 416 -9.41 -6.47 0.35
CA SER A 416 -9.75 -5.32 1.18
C SER A 416 -9.36 -4.03 0.45
N MET A 417 -9.86 -2.87 0.91
CA MET A 417 -9.45 -1.58 0.35
C MET A 417 -7.94 -1.35 0.54
N GLU A 418 -7.40 -1.70 1.71
CA GLU A 418 -5.98 -1.55 2.04
C GLU A 418 -5.09 -2.44 1.17
N GLU A 419 -5.54 -3.65 0.81
CA GLU A 419 -4.79 -4.55 -0.07
C GLU A 419 -4.85 -4.11 -1.54
N MET A 420 -6.02 -3.67 -2.01
CA MET A 420 -6.29 -3.48 -3.45
C MET A 420 -6.26 -2.03 -3.92
N ILE A 421 -6.49 -1.03 -3.08
CA ILE A 421 -6.44 0.41 -3.45
C ILE A 421 -5.04 0.92 -3.12
N VAL A 422 -4.15 0.80 -4.09
CA VAL A 422 -2.72 0.99 -3.89
C VAL A 422 -2.30 2.41 -4.26
N PRO A 423 -1.51 3.11 -3.43
CA PRO A 423 -1.07 4.47 -3.72
C PRO A 423 -0.24 4.53 -5.01
N TYR A 424 -0.52 5.53 -5.83
CA TYR A 424 0.25 5.95 -7.00
C TYR A 424 0.55 7.45 -6.85
N ILE A 425 1.80 7.75 -6.49
CA ILE A 425 2.22 9.11 -6.16
C ILE A 425 3.28 9.56 -7.16
N VAL A 426 3.11 10.76 -7.72
CA VAL A 426 4.12 11.40 -8.56
C VAL A 426 4.70 12.59 -7.82
N LEU A 427 6.01 12.57 -7.61
CA LEU A 427 6.78 13.59 -6.93
C LEU A 427 7.66 14.31 -7.95
N LYS A 428 7.50 15.64 -8.03
CA LYS A 428 8.38 16.50 -8.81
C LYS A 428 9.39 17.17 -7.89
N PRO A 429 10.68 17.15 -8.22
CA PRO A 429 11.71 17.77 -7.39
C PRO A 429 11.46 19.29 -7.32
N LYS A 430 11.68 19.86 -6.14
CA LYS A 430 11.59 21.32 -5.97
C LYS A 430 12.73 22.00 -6.69
N GLN A 431 12.41 23.09 -7.38
CA GLN A 431 13.40 23.96 -8.03
C GLN A 431 14.06 24.91 -7.03
#